data_AF-A0A9P9X6C7-F1
#
_entry.id   AF-A0A9P9X6C7-F1
#
_cell.length_a   1.000
_cell.length_b   1.000
_cell.length_c   1.000
_cell.angle_alpha   90.00
_cell.angle_beta   90.00
_cell.angle_gamma   90.00
#
_symmetry.space_group_name_H-M   'P 1'
#
loop_
_entity.id
_entity.type
_entity.pdbx_description
1 polymer ?
#
loop_
_entity_poly.entity_id
_entity_poly.type
_entity_poly.pdbx_seq_one_letter_code
_entity_poly.pdbx_strand_id
1 'polypeptide(L)'
;MVWFNQAALFLGSALLVADVLPVGAVRTIIPKTSFDSQSNFDADWNYLYPWGTDHNGGARMTKDNVKFSGGTLTITANKVSGQPQATHGGQKININYLSGAIHAKEHFNVSRGGGYDFSAEIKATTTKGTWPAFWLTAVQGWPPEIDMAEWKGSGKVSFNTFNTSSIVAAKDVTYPSPGNFHSFKCETRDLNGKDVQAKFYMDGNLITTQVGAGYFGKPMYLDHQLANGGFLRFARPNEQHGISSPKPRGTELQSLK
;
A
#
# COMPACT_ATOMS: atom_id res chain seq x y z
N MET A 1 5.75 80.11 7.06
CA MET A 1 6.86 79.43 6.37
C MET A 1 7.77 78.89 7.46
N VAL A 2 8.01 77.60 7.65
CA VAL A 2 7.95 76.42 6.78
C VAL A 2 7.52 75.24 7.67
N TRP A 3 6.59 74.41 7.19
CA TRP A 3 6.20 73.15 7.82
C TRP A 3 7.15 72.04 7.35
N PHE A 4 7.71 71.25 8.26
CA PHE A 4 8.39 70.00 7.92
C PHE A 4 7.45 68.82 8.24
N ASN A 5 6.91 68.20 7.19
CA ASN A 5 6.23 66.90 7.31
C ASN A 5 7.28 65.80 7.43
N GLN A 6 7.30 65.07 8.54
CA GLN A 6 7.99 63.79 8.61
C GLN A 6 7.11 62.70 8.00
N ALA A 7 7.54 62.14 6.87
CA ALA A 7 6.94 60.93 6.32
C ALA A 7 7.60 59.72 7.01
N ALA A 8 6.82 58.99 7.81
CA ALA A 8 7.21 57.70 8.34
C ALA A 8 7.18 56.66 7.19
N LEU A 9 8.33 56.04 6.91
CA LEU A 9 8.44 54.95 5.96
C LEU A 9 8.26 53.61 6.71
N PHE A 10 7.03 53.09 6.73
CA PHE A 10 6.78 51.71 7.16
C PHE A 10 7.13 50.76 5.99
N LEU A 11 8.28 50.11 6.06
CA LEU A 11 8.61 48.97 5.21
C LEU A 11 7.85 47.74 5.72
N GLY A 12 6.63 47.54 5.20
CA GLY A 12 5.90 46.29 5.37
C GLY A 12 6.59 45.19 4.56
N SER A 13 7.23 44.25 5.25
CA SER A 13 7.68 43.00 4.63
C SER A 13 6.45 42.17 4.28
N ALA A 14 6.02 42.20 3.03
CA ALA A 14 5.07 41.22 2.52
C ALA A 14 5.78 39.86 2.43
N LEU A 15 5.49 38.97 3.39
CA LEU A 15 5.75 37.55 3.19
C LEU A 15 4.87 37.10 2.01
N LEU A 16 5.49 36.90 0.85
CA LEU A 16 4.90 36.12 -0.24
C LEU A 16 4.80 34.68 0.26
N VAL A 17 3.66 34.33 0.84
CA VAL A 17 3.25 32.93 0.93
C VAL A 17 3.02 32.51 -0.51
N ALA A 18 4.00 31.80 -1.09
CA ALA A 18 3.80 31.16 -2.37
C ALA A 18 2.68 30.14 -2.17
N ASP A 19 1.48 30.44 -2.70
CA ASP A 19 0.42 29.47 -2.85
C ASP A 19 0.99 28.31 -3.67
N VAL A 20 1.31 27.21 -3.00
CA VAL A 20 1.65 25.96 -3.65
C VAL A 20 0.36 25.47 -4.29
N LEU A 21 0.12 25.87 -5.53
CA LEU A 21 -0.99 25.37 -6.32
C LEU A 21 -0.93 23.83 -6.30
N PRO A 22 -2.04 23.14 -6.03
CA PRO A 22 -2.07 21.69 -6.13
C PRO A 22 -1.73 21.32 -7.57
N VAL A 23 -0.53 20.74 -7.77
CA VAL A 23 -0.15 20.16 -9.07
C VAL A 23 -1.03 18.93 -9.25
N GLY A 24 -2.11 19.09 -10.03
CA GLY A 24 -2.97 17.98 -10.41
C GLY A 24 -2.19 16.91 -11.17
N ALA A 25 -2.65 15.65 -11.11
CA ALA A 25 -2.03 14.56 -11.84
C ALA A 25 -1.98 14.89 -13.34
N VAL A 26 -0.79 14.82 -13.93
CA VAL A 26 -0.58 15.10 -15.37
C VAL A 26 -1.26 14.05 -16.25
N ARG A 27 -1.36 12.81 -15.75
CA ARG A 27 -2.01 11.67 -16.40
C ARG A 27 -2.55 10.73 -15.33
N THR A 28 -3.72 10.14 -15.60
CA THR A 28 -4.20 8.97 -14.84
C THR A 28 -3.75 7.70 -15.56
N ILE A 29 -3.06 6.82 -14.84
CA ILE A 29 -2.57 5.54 -15.40
C ILE A 29 -3.63 4.47 -15.22
N ILE A 30 -4.04 4.23 -13.98
CA ILE A 30 -5.13 3.30 -13.66
C ILE A 30 -6.35 4.16 -13.25
N PRO A 31 -7.45 4.14 -14.02
CA PRO A 31 -8.63 4.91 -13.70
C PRO A 31 -9.43 4.25 -12.56
N LYS A 32 -10.17 5.05 -11.80
CA LYS A 32 -11.10 4.54 -10.76
C LYS A 32 -12.15 3.58 -11.32
N THR A 33 -12.44 3.66 -12.62
CA THR A 33 -13.36 2.78 -13.33
C THR A 33 -12.77 1.40 -13.64
N SER A 34 -11.53 1.10 -13.23
CA SER A 34 -10.85 -0.18 -13.52
C SER A 34 -11.57 -1.39 -12.92
N PHE A 35 -12.53 -1.19 -12.02
CA PHE A 35 -13.35 -2.26 -11.42
C PHE A 35 -14.82 -2.25 -11.87
N ASP A 36 -15.20 -1.46 -12.87
CA ASP A 36 -16.59 -1.36 -13.33
C ASP A 36 -17.04 -2.59 -14.15
N SER A 37 -16.09 -3.27 -14.80
CA SER A 37 -16.37 -4.41 -15.67
C SER A 37 -15.14 -5.31 -15.81
N GLN A 38 -15.33 -6.52 -16.34
CA GLN A 38 -14.21 -7.43 -16.62
C GLN A 38 -13.26 -6.85 -17.67
N SER A 39 -13.76 -6.13 -18.70
CA SER A 39 -12.90 -5.50 -19.70
C SER A 39 -12.08 -4.35 -19.12
N ASN A 40 -12.64 -3.58 -18.19
CA ASN A 40 -11.92 -2.51 -17.51
C ASN A 40 -10.85 -3.10 -16.59
N PHE A 41 -11.18 -4.17 -15.87
CA PHE A 41 -10.21 -4.89 -15.05
C PHE A 41 -9.06 -5.43 -15.90
N ASP A 42 -9.38 -6.12 -17.00
CA ASP A 42 -8.39 -6.72 -17.88
C ASP A 42 -7.54 -5.68 -18.62
N ALA A 43 -7.93 -4.41 -18.67
CA ALA A 43 -7.10 -3.35 -19.24
C ALA A 43 -5.88 -3.04 -18.36
N ASP A 44 -6.08 -3.01 -17.03
CA ASP A 44 -5.11 -2.46 -16.08
C ASP A 44 -4.51 -3.51 -15.13
N TRP A 45 -5.20 -4.64 -14.92
CA TRP A 45 -4.90 -5.59 -13.85
C TRP A 45 -4.71 -7.01 -14.37
N ASN A 46 -3.85 -7.75 -13.67
CA ASN A 46 -3.74 -9.19 -13.72
C ASN A 46 -4.18 -9.79 -12.39
N TYR A 47 -4.63 -11.05 -12.41
CA TYR A 47 -4.85 -11.83 -11.21
C TYR A 47 -3.52 -12.34 -10.64
N LEU A 48 -3.55 -12.69 -9.34
CA LEU A 48 -2.44 -13.27 -8.57
C LEU A 48 -1.30 -12.28 -8.32
N TYR A 49 -0.25 -12.73 -7.62
CA TYR A 49 0.99 -11.97 -7.52
C TYR A 49 1.74 -12.00 -8.87
N PRO A 50 2.63 -11.04 -9.14
CA PRO A 50 3.49 -11.06 -10.32
C PRO A 50 4.34 -12.34 -10.45
N TRP A 51 4.61 -13.03 -9.34
CA TRP A 51 5.36 -14.30 -9.28
C TRP A 51 4.51 -15.55 -9.04
N GLY A 52 3.17 -15.44 -9.06
CA GLY A 52 2.27 -16.59 -8.98
C GLY A 52 1.34 -16.56 -7.76
N THR A 53 1.03 -17.74 -7.21
CA THR A 53 -0.12 -17.91 -6.30
C THR A 53 0.21 -17.79 -4.81
N ASP A 54 1.47 -17.98 -4.44
CA ASP A 54 1.88 -18.12 -3.04
C ASP A 54 2.88 -17.03 -2.66
N HIS A 55 2.89 -16.66 -1.37
CA HIS A 55 3.86 -15.72 -0.80
C HIS A 55 4.28 -16.23 0.59
N ASN A 56 4.38 -15.34 1.58
CA ASN A 56 4.93 -15.59 2.90
C ASN A 56 3.87 -15.90 3.98
N GLY A 57 2.60 -16.05 3.56
CA GLY A 57 1.45 -16.37 4.42
C GLY A 57 0.78 -17.70 4.07
N GLY A 58 -0.10 -18.17 4.96
CA GLY A 58 -0.81 -19.45 4.85
C GLY A 58 -2.00 -19.47 3.88
N ALA A 59 -2.05 -18.54 2.92
CA ALA A 59 -3.10 -18.44 1.92
C ALA A 59 -2.53 -18.59 0.51
N ARG A 60 -3.27 -19.30 -0.35
CA ARG A 60 -3.00 -19.42 -1.78
C ARG A 60 -3.97 -18.54 -2.57
N MET A 61 -3.45 -17.74 -3.47
CA MET A 61 -4.23 -16.81 -4.27
C MET A 61 -4.91 -17.53 -5.43
N THR A 62 -6.16 -17.20 -5.69
CA THR A 62 -6.96 -17.71 -6.81
C THR A 62 -7.79 -16.58 -7.43
N LYS A 63 -8.10 -16.71 -8.72
CA LYS A 63 -9.01 -15.80 -9.43
C LYS A 63 -10.43 -15.83 -8.86
N ASP A 64 -10.89 -16.97 -8.35
CA ASP A 64 -12.27 -17.13 -7.85
C ASP A 64 -12.54 -16.34 -6.57
N ASN A 65 -11.49 -16.01 -5.84
CA ASN A 65 -11.55 -15.19 -4.63
C ASN A 65 -11.52 -13.68 -4.92
N VAL A 66 -11.46 -13.28 -6.19
CA VAL A 66 -11.51 -11.89 -6.64
C VAL A 66 -12.79 -11.68 -7.43
N LYS A 67 -13.62 -10.73 -7.00
CA LYS A 67 -14.87 -10.34 -7.68
C LYS A 67 -14.94 -8.83 -7.77
N PHE A 68 -15.65 -8.31 -8.76
CA PHE A 68 -15.95 -6.88 -8.82
C PHE A 68 -17.43 -6.69 -9.15
N SER A 69 -18.03 -5.68 -8.52
CA SER A 69 -19.42 -5.31 -8.74
C SER A 69 -19.63 -3.86 -8.31
N GLY A 70 -20.36 -3.07 -9.10
CA GLY A 70 -20.66 -1.67 -8.79
C GLY A 70 -19.41 -0.81 -8.57
N GLY A 71 -18.38 -0.99 -9.40
CA GLY A 71 -17.10 -0.27 -9.29
C GLY A 71 -16.28 -0.64 -8.05
N THR A 72 -16.60 -1.74 -7.37
CA THR A 72 -15.88 -2.20 -6.17
C THR A 72 -15.28 -3.57 -6.42
N LEU A 73 -13.97 -3.72 -6.25
CA LEU A 73 -13.30 -5.02 -6.15
C LEU A 73 -13.50 -5.57 -4.74
N THR A 74 -13.84 -6.85 -4.62
CA THR A 74 -13.91 -7.59 -3.36
C THR A 74 -12.97 -8.79 -3.44
N ILE A 75 -12.07 -8.87 -2.45
CA ILE A 75 -11.19 -10.01 -2.23
C ILE A 75 -11.70 -10.75 -1.00
N THR A 76 -11.94 -12.05 -1.16
CA THR A 76 -12.51 -12.90 -0.12
C THR A 76 -11.53 -13.98 0.27
N ALA A 77 -11.29 -14.18 1.56
CA ALA A 77 -10.51 -15.31 2.05
C ALA A 77 -11.41 -16.38 2.66
N ASN A 78 -11.23 -17.62 2.21
CA ASN A 78 -11.99 -18.79 2.62
C ASN A 78 -11.06 -19.83 3.25
N LYS A 79 -11.44 -20.38 4.40
CA LYS A 79 -10.70 -21.47 5.02
C LYS A 79 -10.88 -22.75 4.20
N VAL A 80 -9.79 -23.47 3.98
CA VAL A 80 -9.77 -24.75 3.26
C VAL A 80 -8.85 -25.75 3.96
N SER A 81 -8.91 -27.00 3.54
CA SER A 81 -8.02 -28.08 3.98
C SER A 81 -7.46 -28.83 2.77
N GLY A 82 -6.35 -29.54 2.95
CA GLY A 82 -5.78 -30.43 1.93
C GLY A 82 -5.06 -29.72 0.78
N GLN A 83 -4.75 -28.42 0.92
CA GLN A 83 -3.95 -27.72 -0.09
C GLN A 83 -2.48 -28.16 0.00
N PRO A 84 -1.78 -28.34 -1.15
CA PRO A 84 -0.34 -28.55 -1.17
C PRO A 84 0.41 -27.41 -0.47
N GLN A 85 1.45 -27.75 0.29
CA GLN A 85 2.31 -26.76 0.95
C GLN A 85 2.97 -25.83 -0.07
N ALA A 86 3.07 -24.55 0.27
CA ALA A 86 3.88 -23.60 -0.46
C ALA A 86 5.34 -23.63 0.03
N THR A 87 6.25 -23.03 -0.74
CA THR A 87 7.63 -22.80 -0.31
C THR A 87 7.98 -21.33 -0.51
N HIS A 88 8.49 -20.67 0.51
CA HIS A 88 8.95 -19.28 0.43
C HIS A 88 10.15 -19.09 1.35
N GLY A 89 11.21 -18.43 0.86
CA GLY A 89 12.43 -18.19 1.65
C GLY A 89 13.06 -19.48 2.23
N GLY A 90 12.94 -20.60 1.52
CA GLY A 90 13.44 -21.91 1.97
C GLY A 90 12.55 -22.63 3.00
N GLN A 91 11.42 -22.05 3.39
CA GLN A 91 10.52 -22.63 4.40
C GLN A 91 9.24 -23.19 3.76
N LYS A 92 8.74 -24.31 4.30
CA LYS A 92 7.46 -24.90 3.91
C LYS A 92 6.33 -24.23 4.68
N ILE A 93 5.28 -23.84 3.96
CA ILE A 93 4.11 -23.16 4.54
C ILE A 93 2.87 -24.02 4.31
N ASN A 94 2.12 -24.27 5.38
CA ASN A 94 0.81 -24.90 5.28
C ASN A 94 -0.22 -23.91 4.72
N ILE A 95 -0.82 -24.25 3.58
CA ILE A 95 -1.91 -23.48 3.00
C ILE A 95 -3.23 -23.95 3.62
N ASN A 96 -3.86 -23.06 4.39
CA ASN A 96 -5.13 -23.33 5.07
C ASN A 96 -6.24 -22.38 4.59
N TYR A 97 -5.94 -21.52 3.61
CA TYR A 97 -6.87 -20.54 3.07
C TYR A 97 -6.68 -20.41 1.56
N LEU A 98 -7.79 -20.22 0.84
CA LEU A 98 -7.78 -19.66 -0.50
C LEU A 98 -8.20 -18.20 -0.41
N SER A 99 -7.48 -17.32 -1.10
CA SER A 99 -7.77 -15.89 -1.13
C SER A 99 -7.47 -15.31 -2.51
N GLY A 100 -7.45 -13.99 -2.67
CA GLY A 100 -7.15 -13.32 -3.92
C GLY A 100 -6.02 -12.30 -3.80
N ALA A 101 -5.35 -12.10 -4.92
CA ALA A 101 -4.43 -10.99 -5.15
C ALA A 101 -4.62 -10.51 -6.59
N ILE A 102 -4.32 -9.24 -6.83
CA ILE A 102 -4.23 -8.63 -8.15
C ILE A 102 -2.99 -7.75 -8.22
N HIS A 103 -2.44 -7.59 -9.41
CA HIS A 103 -1.32 -6.69 -9.66
C HIS A 103 -1.55 -5.87 -10.93
N ALA A 104 -1.06 -4.63 -10.95
CA ALA A 104 -1.14 -3.78 -12.11
C ALA A 104 -0.25 -4.33 -13.24
N LYS A 105 -0.72 -4.18 -14.48
CA LYS A 105 0.07 -4.47 -15.69
C LYS A 105 1.17 -3.44 -15.92
N GLU A 106 0.92 -2.20 -15.52
CA GLU A 106 1.89 -1.12 -15.60
C GLU A 106 2.96 -1.27 -14.51
N HIS A 107 4.20 -0.90 -14.83
CA HIS A 107 5.26 -0.74 -13.85
C HIS A 107 5.51 0.74 -13.55
N PHE A 108 5.81 1.04 -12.30
CA PHE A 108 5.99 2.40 -11.83
C PHE A 108 7.44 2.62 -11.38
N ASN A 109 8.13 3.59 -11.98
CA ASN A 109 9.46 4.02 -11.54
C ASN A 109 9.52 5.54 -11.40
N VAL A 110 10.04 6.02 -10.28
CA VAL A 110 10.22 7.46 -10.09
C VAL A 110 11.38 7.94 -10.95
N SER A 111 11.12 8.99 -11.73
CA SER A 111 12.07 9.67 -12.60
C SER A 111 12.32 11.10 -12.11
N ARG A 112 13.38 11.75 -12.61
CA ARG A 112 13.80 13.08 -12.14
C ARG A 112 12.67 14.09 -12.26
N GLY A 113 12.35 14.77 -11.15
CA GLY A 113 11.26 15.76 -11.10
C GLY A 113 9.85 15.18 -11.29
N GLY A 114 9.71 13.86 -11.32
CA GLY A 114 8.44 13.15 -11.48
C GLY A 114 8.07 12.32 -10.26
N GLY A 115 7.02 11.52 -10.42
CA GLY A 115 6.52 10.61 -9.40
C GLY A 115 5.05 10.27 -9.60
N TYR A 116 4.48 9.55 -8.63
CA TYR A 116 3.12 9.03 -8.71
C TYR A 116 2.34 9.28 -7.43
N ASP A 117 1.02 9.42 -7.58
CA ASP A 117 0.08 9.40 -6.48
C ASP A 117 -0.74 8.12 -6.60
N PHE A 118 -0.44 7.15 -5.73
CA PHE A 118 -1.21 5.92 -5.63
C PHE A 118 -2.34 6.17 -4.64
N SER A 119 -3.60 6.02 -5.07
CA SER A 119 -4.77 6.28 -4.22
C SER A 119 -5.76 5.14 -4.33
N ALA A 120 -6.36 4.75 -3.20
CA ALA A 120 -7.40 3.72 -3.13
C ALA A 120 -8.36 3.99 -1.97
N GLU A 121 -9.64 3.65 -2.14
CA GLU A 121 -10.58 3.58 -1.03
C GLU A 121 -10.68 2.13 -0.54
N ILE A 122 -10.26 1.88 0.70
CA ILE A 122 -10.12 0.51 1.22
C ILE A 122 -10.97 0.30 2.46
N LYS A 123 -11.80 -0.75 2.41
CA LYS A 123 -12.45 -1.36 3.56
C LYS A 123 -11.80 -2.71 3.83
N ALA A 124 -11.11 -2.84 4.96
CA ALA A 124 -10.33 -4.04 5.28
C ALA A 124 -10.69 -4.63 6.65
N THR A 125 -10.78 -5.95 6.73
CA THR A 125 -10.93 -6.66 8.01
C THR A 125 -9.65 -6.54 8.86
N THR A 126 -9.83 -6.36 10.17
CA THR A 126 -8.75 -6.46 11.16
C THR A 126 -8.84 -7.73 12.01
N THR A 127 -9.57 -8.75 11.55
CA THR A 127 -9.65 -10.02 12.26
C THR A 127 -8.25 -10.62 12.46
N LYS A 128 -7.97 -11.15 13.66
CA LYS A 128 -6.69 -11.80 13.95
C LYS A 128 -6.40 -12.90 12.91
N GLY A 129 -5.24 -12.79 12.27
CA GLY A 129 -4.77 -13.76 11.27
C GLY A 129 -5.07 -13.37 9.83
N THR A 130 -5.77 -12.25 9.59
CA THR A 130 -5.86 -11.63 8.25
C THR A 130 -4.66 -10.71 8.02
N TRP A 131 -4.29 -10.59 6.75
CA TRP A 131 -3.25 -9.71 6.25
C TRP A 131 -3.62 -9.11 4.88
N PRO A 132 -4.64 -8.23 4.83
CA PRO A 132 -4.83 -7.36 3.68
C PRO A 132 -3.63 -6.42 3.50
N ALA A 133 -3.26 -6.16 2.25
CA ALA A 133 -2.22 -5.20 1.90
C ALA A 133 -2.50 -4.48 0.57
N PHE A 134 -2.04 -3.24 0.51
CA PHE A 134 -1.94 -2.38 -0.67
C PHE A 134 -0.52 -1.82 -0.73
N TRP A 135 0.24 -2.19 -1.77
CA TRP A 135 1.69 -2.06 -1.72
C TRP A 135 2.33 -2.01 -3.10
N LEU A 136 3.59 -1.58 -3.13
CA LEU A 136 4.48 -1.61 -4.29
C LEU A 136 5.63 -2.57 -4.01
N THR A 137 6.04 -3.35 -5.01
CA THR A 137 7.19 -4.25 -4.88
C THR A 137 8.03 -4.29 -6.15
N ALA A 138 9.30 -4.64 -6.02
CA ALA A 138 10.28 -4.62 -7.10
C ALA A 138 9.86 -5.50 -8.30
N VAL A 139 10.06 -4.99 -9.52
CA VAL A 139 9.97 -5.82 -10.73
C VAL A 139 11.19 -6.75 -10.84
N GLN A 140 12.35 -6.31 -10.37
CA GLN A 140 13.59 -7.09 -10.37
C GLN A 140 14.37 -6.93 -9.07
N GLY A 141 14.81 -8.06 -8.53
CA GLY A 141 15.46 -8.11 -7.23
C GLY A 141 14.49 -7.78 -6.10
N TRP A 142 15.05 -7.44 -4.94
CA TRP A 142 14.31 -6.87 -3.82
C TRP A 142 15.34 -6.30 -2.84
N PRO A 143 15.14 -5.10 -2.28
CA PRO A 143 14.08 -4.11 -2.57
C PRO A 143 14.20 -3.44 -3.95
N PRO A 144 13.24 -2.59 -4.39
CA PRO A 144 12.30 -1.78 -3.61
C PRO A 144 11.01 -2.45 -3.11
N GLU A 145 10.45 -1.96 -2.01
CA GLU A 145 9.11 -2.29 -1.49
C GLU A 145 8.54 -1.14 -0.63
N ILE A 146 7.32 -0.70 -0.96
CA ILE A 146 6.57 0.36 -0.26
C ILE A 146 5.17 -0.17 0.08
N ASP A 147 4.92 -0.38 1.36
CA ASP A 147 3.62 -0.80 1.87
C ASP A 147 2.78 0.42 2.21
N MET A 148 1.81 0.71 1.36
CA MET A 148 0.94 1.88 1.50
C MET A 148 -0.14 1.66 2.54
N ALA A 149 -0.57 0.42 2.74
CA ALA A 149 -1.42 0.02 3.85
C ALA A 149 -1.32 -1.49 4.07
N GLU A 150 -0.99 -1.94 5.28
CA GLU A 150 -1.12 -3.34 5.69
C GLU A 150 -1.89 -3.47 7.00
N TRP A 151 -2.81 -4.42 7.07
CA TRP A 151 -3.52 -4.72 8.31
C TRP A 151 -3.02 -6.06 8.84
N LYS A 152 -2.57 -6.14 10.09
CA LYS A 152 -1.99 -7.38 10.67
C LYS A 152 -2.87 -7.99 11.76
N GLY A 153 -4.20 -7.88 11.59
CA GLY A 153 -5.18 -8.47 12.50
C GLY A 153 -5.14 -7.93 13.94
N SER A 154 -4.61 -6.72 14.13
CA SER A 154 -4.35 -6.10 15.44
C SER A 154 -5.18 -4.84 15.70
N GLY A 155 -6.10 -4.48 14.80
CA GLY A 155 -6.83 -3.20 14.83
C GLY A 155 -6.00 -2.00 14.36
N LYS A 156 -4.81 -2.24 13.80
CA LYS A 156 -3.93 -1.22 13.24
C LYS A 156 -3.76 -1.41 11.74
N VAL A 157 -3.40 -0.30 11.08
CA VAL A 157 -2.83 -0.29 9.74
C VAL A 157 -1.38 0.19 9.81
N SER A 158 -0.50 -0.46 9.06
CA SER A 158 0.94 -0.19 8.98
C SER A 158 1.29 0.45 7.63
N PHE A 159 2.22 1.40 7.66
CA PHE A 159 2.83 2.05 6.49
C PHE A 159 4.33 1.79 6.52
N ASN A 160 4.88 1.14 5.50
CA ASN A 160 6.29 0.74 5.53
C ASN A 160 7.05 1.05 4.23
N THR A 161 8.36 1.19 4.37
CA THR A 161 9.32 1.23 3.27
C THR A 161 10.50 0.35 3.64
N PHE A 162 10.79 -0.69 2.85
CA PHE A 162 11.84 -1.67 3.14
C PHE A 162 13.12 -1.35 2.36
N ASN A 163 14.16 -0.86 3.02
CA ASN A 163 15.45 -0.67 2.39
C ASN A 163 16.32 -1.93 2.42
N THR A 164 16.05 -2.83 3.37
CA THR A 164 16.48 -4.24 3.39
C THR A 164 15.49 -5.05 4.25
N SER A 165 15.76 -6.34 4.48
CA SER A 165 15.00 -7.18 5.44
C SER A 165 15.12 -6.73 6.90
N SER A 166 16.09 -5.88 7.23
CA SER A 166 16.35 -5.39 8.59
C SER A 166 16.29 -3.86 8.72
N ILE A 167 16.32 -3.13 7.60
CA ILE A 167 16.24 -1.68 7.56
C ILE A 167 14.87 -1.31 6.99
N VAL A 168 13.94 -1.02 7.89
CA VAL A 168 12.55 -0.74 7.56
C VAL A 168 12.12 0.53 8.28
N ALA A 169 11.63 1.51 7.52
CA ALA A 169 10.84 2.59 8.11
C ALA A 169 9.40 2.08 8.25
N ALA A 170 8.85 2.11 9.45
CA ALA A 170 7.51 1.57 9.73
C ALA A 170 6.74 2.53 10.63
N LYS A 171 5.46 2.72 10.32
CA LYS A 171 4.52 3.48 11.16
C LYS A 171 3.22 2.71 11.27
N ASP A 172 2.88 2.32 12.50
CA ASP A 172 1.56 1.77 12.81
C ASP A 172 0.66 2.87 13.36
N VAL A 173 -0.59 2.90 12.92
CA VAL A 173 -1.65 3.73 13.50
C VAL A 173 -2.91 2.91 13.73
N THR A 174 -3.76 3.36 14.64
CA THR A 174 -5.09 2.77 14.82
C THR A 174 -5.88 2.87 13.51
N TYR A 175 -6.49 1.76 13.08
CA TYR A 175 -7.40 1.75 11.94
C TYR A 175 -8.84 1.87 12.46
N PRO A 176 -9.48 3.05 12.36
CA PRO A 176 -10.82 3.25 12.86
C PRO A 176 -11.84 2.50 12.00
N SER A 177 -12.98 2.15 12.58
CA SER A 177 -14.18 1.69 11.87
C SER A 177 -13.95 0.70 10.71
N PRO A 178 -13.40 -0.52 10.93
CA PRO A 178 -13.04 -1.47 9.85
C PRO A 178 -14.19 -1.91 8.92
N GLY A 179 -15.44 -1.58 9.26
CA GLY A 179 -16.61 -1.79 8.42
C GLY A 179 -16.84 -0.71 7.35
N ASN A 180 -16.09 0.40 7.40
CA ASN A 180 -16.22 1.55 6.49
C ASN A 180 -15.05 1.61 5.50
N PHE A 181 -15.25 2.31 4.39
CA PHE A 181 -14.16 2.69 3.50
C PHE A 181 -13.35 3.83 4.11
N HIS A 182 -12.04 3.74 3.94
CA HIS A 182 -11.06 4.77 4.30
C HIS A 182 -10.19 5.07 3.08
N SER A 183 -9.82 6.34 2.92
CA SER A 183 -8.98 6.77 1.79
C SER A 183 -7.51 6.56 2.15
N PHE A 184 -6.75 5.91 1.28
CA PHE A 184 -5.31 5.75 1.39
C PHE A 184 -4.64 6.39 0.19
N LYS A 185 -3.60 7.19 0.43
CA LYS A 185 -2.78 7.77 -0.63
C LYS A 185 -1.30 7.63 -0.28
N CYS A 186 -0.49 7.28 -1.28
CA CYS A 186 0.96 7.38 -1.21
C CYS A 186 1.47 8.25 -2.36
N GLU A 187 2.20 9.30 -2.03
CA GLU A 187 2.90 10.14 -3.01
C GLU A 187 4.37 9.70 -3.05
N THR A 188 4.81 9.19 -4.19
CA THR A 188 6.22 8.91 -4.44
C THR A 188 6.83 10.02 -5.27
N ARG A 189 7.97 10.56 -4.87
CA ARG A 189 8.67 11.64 -5.59
C ARG A 189 10.18 11.44 -5.58
N ASP A 190 10.84 11.95 -6.60
CA ASP A 190 12.30 12.04 -6.63
C ASP A 190 12.77 12.91 -5.46
N LEU A 191 13.66 12.38 -4.61
CA LEU A 191 14.21 13.14 -3.48
C LEU A 191 15.54 13.84 -3.84
N ASN A 192 16.41 13.16 -4.60
CA ASN A 192 17.79 13.60 -4.84
C ASN A 192 18.45 12.96 -6.07
N GLY A 193 17.67 12.36 -6.98
CA GLY A 193 18.15 11.61 -8.14
C GLY A 193 18.71 10.22 -7.81
N LYS A 194 18.52 9.73 -6.58
CA LYS A 194 19.00 8.42 -6.09
C LYS A 194 17.95 7.73 -5.22
N ASP A 195 17.33 8.49 -4.31
CA ASP A 195 16.35 8.02 -3.35
C ASP A 195 14.95 8.51 -3.74
N VAL A 196 13.93 7.81 -3.25
CA VAL A 196 12.53 8.16 -3.44
C VAL A 196 11.92 8.55 -2.10
N GLN A 197 11.30 9.72 -2.04
CA GLN A 197 10.42 10.09 -0.92
C GLN A 197 9.08 9.39 -1.09
N ALA A 198 8.55 8.81 -0.01
CA ALA A 198 7.20 8.27 0.07
C ALA A 198 6.42 8.99 1.18
N LYS A 199 5.38 9.74 0.83
CA LYS A 199 4.44 10.36 1.79
C LYS A 199 3.16 9.56 1.86
N PHE A 200 2.78 9.12 3.05
CA PHE A 200 1.63 8.27 3.27
C PHE A 200 0.51 9.05 3.94
N TYR A 201 -0.71 8.92 3.41
CA TYR A 201 -1.90 9.59 3.88
C TYR A 201 -3.00 8.58 4.17
N MET A 202 -3.78 8.85 5.21
CA MET A 202 -5.03 8.15 5.53
C MET A 202 -6.10 9.19 5.82
N ASP A 203 -7.26 9.08 5.16
CA ASP A 203 -8.38 10.03 5.29
C ASP A 203 -7.95 11.48 5.06
N GLY A 204 -7.11 11.68 4.04
CA GLY A 204 -6.55 12.99 3.67
C GLY A 204 -5.44 13.52 4.59
N ASN A 205 -5.18 12.88 5.74
CA ASN A 205 -4.17 13.33 6.70
C ASN A 205 -2.81 12.68 6.41
N LEU A 206 -1.74 13.48 6.38
CA LEU A 206 -0.37 12.97 6.29
C LEU A 206 -0.01 12.20 7.56
N ILE A 207 0.27 10.91 7.42
CA ILE A 207 0.62 10.02 8.54
C ILE A 207 2.12 9.97 8.77
N THR A 208 2.90 9.83 7.69
CA THR A 208 4.36 9.75 7.76
C THR A 208 5.01 10.04 6.41
N THR A 209 6.27 10.45 6.44
CA THR A 209 7.15 10.55 5.27
C THR A 209 8.32 9.61 5.48
N GLN A 210 8.59 8.74 4.51
CA GLN A 210 9.67 7.75 4.55
C GLN A 210 10.55 7.86 3.30
N VAL A 211 11.69 7.17 3.32
CA VAL A 211 12.67 7.21 2.23
C VAL A 211 12.97 5.80 1.75
N GLY A 212 12.70 5.55 0.47
CA GLY A 212 13.17 4.40 -0.27
C GLY A 212 14.58 4.67 -0.80
N ALA A 213 15.58 4.15 -0.11
CA ALA A 213 16.99 4.36 -0.42
C ALA A 213 17.38 3.60 -1.70
N GLY A 214 17.88 4.34 -2.69
CA GLY A 214 18.27 3.76 -3.99
C GLY A 214 17.09 3.26 -4.82
N TYR A 215 15.88 3.79 -4.62
CA TYR A 215 14.68 3.41 -5.37
C TYR A 215 14.54 4.17 -6.69
N PHE A 216 15.28 5.27 -6.88
CA PHE A 216 15.17 6.10 -8.08
C PHE A 216 15.43 5.27 -9.34
N GLY A 217 14.56 5.39 -10.34
CA GLY A 217 14.63 4.65 -11.60
C GLY A 217 14.35 3.14 -11.50
N LYS A 218 14.11 2.58 -10.30
CA LYS A 218 13.77 1.16 -10.15
C LYS A 218 12.27 0.93 -10.39
N PRO A 219 11.88 0.06 -11.32
CA PRO A 219 10.47 -0.25 -11.57
C PRO A 219 9.87 -1.13 -10.47
N MET A 220 8.63 -0.82 -10.10
CA MET A 220 7.82 -1.54 -9.13
C MET A 220 6.47 -1.95 -9.72
N TYR A 221 5.96 -3.11 -9.31
CA TYR A 221 4.57 -3.50 -9.44
C TYR A 221 3.70 -2.77 -8.40
N LEU A 222 2.42 -2.60 -8.72
CA LEU A 222 1.38 -2.21 -7.77
C LEU A 222 0.49 -3.42 -7.45
N ASP A 223 0.38 -3.77 -6.18
CA ASP A 223 -0.26 -4.99 -5.72
C ASP A 223 -1.37 -4.71 -4.68
N HIS A 224 -2.46 -5.48 -4.78
CA HIS A 224 -3.49 -5.58 -3.76
C HIS A 224 -3.74 -7.04 -3.40
N GLN A 225 -3.73 -7.36 -2.11
CA GLN A 225 -3.94 -8.74 -1.65
C GLN A 225 -4.70 -8.80 -0.33
N LEU A 226 -5.31 -9.97 -0.07
CA LEU A 226 -5.75 -10.40 1.25
C LEU A 226 -5.10 -11.74 1.59
N ALA A 227 -4.07 -11.77 2.43
CA ALA A 227 -3.52 -13.04 2.92
C ALA A 227 -4.18 -13.47 4.24
N ASN A 228 -4.24 -14.77 4.53
CA ASN A 228 -4.74 -15.33 5.80
C ASN A 228 -3.80 -16.41 6.35
N GLY A 229 -3.59 -16.40 7.66
CA GLY A 229 -2.83 -17.42 8.41
C GLY A 229 -1.32 -17.11 8.49
N GLY A 230 -0.81 -17.05 9.72
CA GLY A 230 0.60 -17.22 10.14
C GLY A 230 1.73 -16.66 9.25
N PHE A 231 2.47 -15.70 9.81
CA PHE A 231 3.63 -15.04 9.19
C PHE A 231 4.83 -15.97 8.97
N LEU A 232 5.47 -15.92 7.79
CA LEU A 232 6.93 -15.92 7.73
C LEU A 232 7.42 -14.51 8.04
N ARG A 233 7.79 -14.28 9.31
CA ARG A 233 8.30 -12.98 9.75
C ARG A 233 9.64 -12.71 9.06
N PHE A 234 9.72 -11.64 8.27
CA PHE A 234 10.95 -10.85 8.26
C PHE A 234 11.06 -10.25 9.67
N ALA A 235 12.09 -10.65 10.42
CA ALA A 235 12.19 -10.35 11.84
C ALA A 235 12.20 -8.83 12.08
N ARG A 236 11.18 -8.32 12.80
CA ARG A 236 11.24 -7.01 13.46
C ARG A 236 12.24 -7.10 14.63
N PRO A 237 13.09 -6.10 14.89
CA PRO A 237 14.05 -6.16 15.99
C PRO A 237 13.42 -6.31 17.40
N ASN A 238 12.15 -5.95 17.62
CA ASN A 238 11.60 -5.77 18.98
C ASN A 238 10.22 -6.43 19.26
N GLU A 239 9.79 -7.48 18.55
CA GLU A 239 8.57 -8.21 18.94
C GLU A 239 8.85 -9.68 19.28
N GLN A 240 8.84 -10.00 20.58
CA GLN A 240 8.79 -11.38 21.05
C GLN A 240 7.36 -11.97 20.94
N HIS A 241 7.34 -13.29 20.73
CA HIS A 241 6.28 -14.27 21.05
C HIS A 241 5.39 -14.82 19.92
N GLY A 242 5.53 -16.14 19.72
CA GLY A 242 4.43 -17.12 19.77
C GLY A 242 3.55 -17.27 18.52
N ILE A 243 3.82 -18.30 17.72
CA ILE A 243 2.86 -18.83 16.75
C ILE A 243 1.69 -19.43 17.56
N SER A 244 0.57 -18.71 17.64
CA SER A 244 -0.69 -19.26 18.16
C SER A 244 -1.69 -19.41 17.01
N SER A 245 -2.24 -20.62 16.88
CA SER A 245 -3.28 -20.98 15.92
C SER A 245 -4.53 -20.10 16.10
N PRO A 246 -5.11 -19.51 15.03
CA PRO A 246 -6.36 -18.78 15.13
C PRO A 246 -7.55 -19.73 15.37
N LYS A 247 -8.45 -19.35 16.29
CA LYS A 247 -9.75 -20.00 16.53
C LYS A 247 -10.69 -19.83 15.30
N PRO A 248 -11.63 -20.78 15.07
CA PRO A 248 -12.44 -20.81 13.86
C PRO A 248 -13.44 -19.65 13.82
N ARG A 249 -13.34 -18.77 12.80
CA ARG A 249 -14.42 -17.88 12.35
C ARG A 249 -14.37 -17.78 10.82
N GLY A 250 -15.53 -17.50 10.22
CA GLY A 250 -15.88 -17.74 8.81
C GLY A 250 -15.17 -16.87 7.77
N THR A 251 -15.83 -16.66 6.64
CA THR A 251 -15.35 -15.92 5.46
C THR A 251 -14.93 -14.48 5.81
N GLU A 252 -13.76 -14.05 5.34
CA GLU A 252 -13.19 -12.71 5.57
C GLU A 252 -13.12 -11.90 4.28
N LEU A 253 -13.32 -10.58 4.35
CA LEU A 253 -13.51 -9.71 3.18
C LEU A 253 -12.62 -8.47 3.22
N GLN A 254 -12.12 -8.09 2.05
CA GLN A 254 -11.54 -6.78 1.74
C GLN A 254 -12.26 -6.20 0.52
N SER A 255 -12.60 -4.92 0.55
CA SER A 255 -13.20 -4.21 -0.59
C SER A 255 -12.39 -2.98 -0.97
N LEU A 256 -12.27 -2.72 -2.28
CA LEU A 256 -11.49 -1.64 -2.88
C LEU A 256 -12.35 -0.89 -3.91
N LYS A 257 -12.25 0.44 -3.95
CA LYS A 257 -12.80 1.31 -5.01
C LYS A 257 -11.72 2.23 -5.56
#